data_AF-A0A5B0PM94-F1
#
_entry.id   AF-A0A5B0PM94-F1
#
_cell.length_a   1.000
_cell.length_b   1.000
_cell.length_c   1.000
_cell.angle_alpha   90.00
_cell.angle_beta   90.00
_cell.angle_gamma   90.00
#
_symmetry.space_group_name_H-M   'P 1'
#
loop_
_entity.id
_entity.type
_entity.pdbx_description
1 polymer ?
#
loop_
_entity_poly.entity_id
_entity_poly.type
_entity_poly.pdbx_seq_one_letter_code
_entity_poly.pdbx_strand_id
1 'polypeptide(L)'
;MSGPPNSPQIPEHTRLLNICKVIQSNGLTPKKFLLQFLQNNHAALADRRRLWPATGQDSTMELLKEIVQHLKKNPEGCEKWAGYVQDEARRIV
;
A
#
# COMPACT_ATOMS: atom_id res chain seq x y z
N MET A 1 18.73 -34.64 19.42
CA MET A 1 18.34 -33.28 19.81
C MET A 1 17.22 -32.84 18.88
N SER A 2 15.97 -32.90 19.33
CA SER A 2 14.82 -32.46 18.54
C SER A 2 14.89 -30.94 18.41
N GLY A 3 14.88 -30.43 17.17
CA GLY A 3 14.86 -28.99 16.92
C GLY A 3 13.63 -28.32 17.55
N PRO A 4 13.66 -26.98 17.75
CA PRO A 4 12.54 -26.28 18.34
C PRO A 4 11.26 -26.53 17.52
N PRO A 5 10.09 -26.68 18.16
CA PRO A 5 8.85 -26.90 17.46
C PRO A 5 8.63 -25.76 16.46
N ASN A 6 8.37 -26.15 15.21
CA ASN A 6 8.05 -25.23 14.13
C ASN A 6 6.84 -24.41 14.59
N SER A 7 7.05 -23.12 14.92
CA SER A 7 5.97 -22.25 15.39
C SER A 7 4.87 -22.25 14.33
N PRO A 8 3.58 -22.37 14.70
CA PRO A 8 2.51 -22.41 13.72
C PRO A 8 2.59 -21.15 12.86
N GLN A 9 2.96 -21.33 11.59
CA GLN A 9 2.99 -20.24 10.62
C GLN A 9 1.55 -19.82 10.39
N ILE A 10 1.17 -18.68 10.98
CA ILE A 10 -0.12 -18.04 10.73
C ILE A 10 -0.23 -17.86 9.21
N PRO A 11 -1.32 -18.29 8.55
CA PRO A 11 -1.49 -18.05 7.12
C PRO A 11 -1.47 -16.56 6.78
N GLU A 12 -0.93 -16.18 5.63
CA GLU A 12 -0.83 -14.77 5.23
C GLU A 12 -2.20 -14.07 5.22
N HIS A 13 -3.21 -14.70 4.62
CA HIS A 13 -4.56 -14.15 4.60
C HIS A 13 -5.11 -13.90 6.01
N THR A 14 -4.75 -14.72 7.00
CA THR A 14 -5.18 -14.52 8.40
C THR A 14 -4.53 -13.26 8.97
N ARG A 15 -3.24 -13.01 8.69
CA ARG A 15 -2.57 -11.76 9.08
C ARG A 15 -3.23 -10.54 8.43
N LEU A 16 -3.50 -10.61 7.12
CA LEU A 16 -4.13 -9.51 6.38
C LEU A 16 -5.55 -9.20 6.92
N LEU A 17 -6.36 -10.23 7.18
CA LEU A 17 -7.70 -10.06 7.75
C LEU A 17 -7.65 -9.42 9.15
N ASN A 18 -6.69 -9.82 9.99
CA ASN A 18 -6.51 -9.23 11.31
C ASN A 18 -6.12 -7.74 11.23
N ILE A 19 -5.22 -7.38 10.31
CA ILE A 19 -4.84 -5.97 10.07
C ILE A 19 -6.06 -5.17 9.56
N CYS A 20 -6.81 -5.72 8.61
CA CYS A 20 -8.03 -5.09 8.11
C CYS A 20 -9.05 -4.86 9.24
N LYS A 21 -9.20 -5.80 10.16
CA LYS A 21 -10.07 -5.66 11.34
C LYS A 21 -9.63 -4.49 12.24
N VAL A 22 -8.33 -4.34 12.50
CA VAL A 22 -7.79 -3.21 13.28
C VAL A 22 -8.00 -1.88 12.57
N ILE A 23 -7.76 -1.82 11.25
CA ILE A 23 -8.01 -0.61 10.45
C ILE A 23 -9.50 -0.21 10.55
N GLN A 24 -10.40 -1.18 10.39
CA GLN A 24 -11.85 -0.97 10.46
C GLN A 24 -12.33 -0.57 11.85
N SER A 25 -11.77 -1.14 12.92
CA SER A 25 -12.14 -0.76 14.30
C SER A 25 -11.71 0.66 14.65
N ASN A 26 -10.80 1.27 13.89
CA ASN A 26 -10.41 2.67 13.99
C ASN A 26 -11.21 3.58 13.03
N GLY A 27 -12.30 3.10 12.42
CA GLY A 27 -13.14 3.89 11.52
C GLY A 27 -12.53 4.16 10.14
N LEU A 28 -11.48 3.42 9.76
CA LEU A 28 -10.79 3.58 8.48
C LEU A 28 -11.08 2.40 7.54
N THR A 29 -10.94 2.65 6.24
CA THR A 29 -10.80 1.59 5.23
C THR A 29 -9.33 1.39 4.91
N PRO A 30 -8.90 0.24 4.36
CA PRO A 30 -7.51 0.06 3.95
C PRO A 30 -6.99 1.16 3.02
N LYS A 31 -7.84 1.61 2.07
CA LYS A 31 -7.53 2.73 1.17
C LYS A 31 -7.35 4.05 1.92
N LYS A 32 -8.26 4.39 2.86
CA LYS A 32 -8.14 5.61 3.69
C LYS A 32 -6.90 5.57 4.58
N PHE A 33 -6.61 4.41 5.18
CA PHE A 33 -5.42 4.22 6.01
C PHE A 33 -4.14 4.47 5.21
N LEU A 34 -3.96 3.81 4.05
CA LEU A 34 -2.77 3.98 3.22
C LEU A 34 -2.58 5.44 2.81
N LEU A 35 -3.65 6.10 2.36
CA LEU A 35 -3.60 7.51 1.95
C LEU A 35 -3.18 8.42 3.11
N GLN A 36 -3.83 8.30 4.26
CA GLN A 36 -3.52 9.11 5.44
C GLN A 36 -2.14 8.80 6.01
N PHE A 37 -1.71 7.54 6.01
CA PHE A 37 -0.39 7.13 6.47
C PHE A 37 0.73 7.77 5.63
N LEU A 38 0.54 7.82 4.31
CA LEU A 38 1.50 8.41 3.37
C LEU A 38 1.54 9.94 3.45
N GLN A 39 0.41 10.60 3.71
CA GLN A 39 0.29 12.06 3.69
C GLN A 39 0.49 12.74 5.06
N ASN A 40 0.37 12.02 6.17
CA ASN A 40 0.36 12.63 7.50
C ASN A 40 1.76 13.02 7.98
N ASN A 41 2.01 14.31 8.22
CA ASN A 41 3.32 14.86 8.58
C ASN A 41 3.74 14.66 10.05
N HIS A 42 2.98 13.92 10.87
CA HIS A 42 3.39 13.61 12.23
C HIS A 42 4.73 12.84 12.22
N ALA A 43 5.70 13.30 13.01
CA ALA A 43 7.09 12.79 13.00
C ALA A 43 7.16 11.26 13.10
N ALA A 44 6.42 10.66 14.02
CA ALA A 44 6.39 9.20 14.18
C ALA A 44 5.88 8.43 12.94
N LEU A 45 4.99 9.03 12.14
CA LEU A 45 4.53 8.41 10.89
C LEU A 45 5.53 8.66 9.76
N ALA A 46 6.13 9.85 9.71
CA ALA A 46 7.21 10.17 8.78
C ALA A 46 8.40 9.20 8.95
N ASP A 47 8.80 8.93 10.19
CA ASP A 47 9.87 7.98 10.51
C ASP A 47 9.55 6.56 10.03
N ARG A 48 8.28 6.13 10.11
CA ARG A 48 7.85 4.80 9.66
C ARG A 48 7.87 4.64 8.15
N ARG A 49 7.73 5.73 7.40
CA ARG A 49 7.82 5.74 5.92
C ARG A 49 9.14 6.29 5.39
N ARG A 50 10.13 6.57 6.25
CA ARG A 50 11.42 7.17 5.85
C ARG A 50 12.19 6.34 4.84
N LEU A 51 12.01 5.03 4.85
CA LEU A 51 12.68 4.11 3.92
C LEU A 51 11.99 4.01 2.57
N TRP A 52 10.73 4.45 2.47
CA TRP A 52 9.95 4.40 1.24
C TRP A 52 10.62 5.15 0.07
N PRO A 53 11.15 6.39 0.24
CA PRO A 53 11.90 7.06 -0.83
C PRO A 53 13.37 6.62 -0.94
N ALA A 54 13.94 6.04 0.12
CA ALA A 54 15.36 5.72 0.19
C ALA A 54 15.71 4.36 -0.44
N THR A 55 14.82 3.37 -0.30
CA THR A 55 15.05 1.98 -0.71
C THR A 55 13.73 1.32 -1.10
N GLY A 56 13.78 0.24 -1.90
CA GLY A 56 12.56 -0.51 -2.24
C GLY A 56 11.72 0.14 -3.34
N GLN A 57 12.40 0.80 -4.30
CA GLN A 57 11.76 1.38 -5.47
C GLN A 57 10.98 0.31 -6.25
N ASP A 58 11.55 -0.88 -6.42
CA ASP A 58 10.89 -1.98 -7.15
C ASP A 58 9.60 -2.45 -6.46
N SER A 59 9.62 -2.68 -5.14
CA SER A 59 8.43 -3.09 -4.39
C SER A 59 7.39 -1.97 -4.29
N THR A 60 7.82 -0.71 -4.27
CA THR A 60 6.92 0.45 -4.38
C THR A 60 6.21 0.45 -5.75
N MET A 61 6.96 0.20 -6.83
CA MET A 61 6.39 0.12 -8.17
C MET A 61 5.48 -1.10 -8.35
N GLU A 62 5.79 -2.22 -7.72
CA GLU A 62 4.91 -3.39 -7.64
C GLU A 62 3.59 -3.06 -6.95
N LEU A 63 3.64 -2.42 -5.78
CA LEU A 63 2.44 -1.96 -5.07
C LEU A 63 1.61 -0.98 -5.92
N LEU A 64 2.26 -0.01 -6.57
CA LEU A 64 1.58 0.94 -7.46
C LEU A 64 0.87 0.22 -8.61
N LYS A 65 1.52 -0.75 -9.25
CA LYS A 65 0.93 -1.54 -10.33
C LYS A 65 -0.32 -2.28 -9.86
N GLU A 66 -0.29 -2.93 -8.70
CA GLU A 66 -1.45 -3.61 -8.13
C GLU A 66 -2.60 -2.63 -7.83
N ILE A 67 -2.30 -1.47 -7.24
CA ILE A 67 -3.30 -0.41 -7.01
C ILE A 67 -3.95 0.02 -8.33
N VAL A 68 -3.16 0.23 -9.38
CA VAL A 68 -3.65 0.62 -10.71
C VAL A 68 -4.48 -0.48 -11.36
N GLN A 69 -4.08 -1.75 -11.24
CA GLN A 69 -4.89 -2.87 -11.74
C GLN A 69 -6.28 -2.89 -11.08
N HIS A 70 -6.35 -2.63 -9.77
CA HIS A 70 -7.63 -2.51 -9.06
C HIS A 70 -8.44 -1.29 -9.51
N LEU A 71 -7.80 -0.15 -9.76
CA LEU A 71 -8.46 1.07 -10.24
C LEU A 71 -9.07 0.86 -11.63
N LYS A 72 -8.33 0.23 -12.54
CA LYS A 72 -8.71 0.01 -13.95
C LYS A 72 -9.79 -1.07 -14.15
N LYS A 73 -10.41 -1.58 -13.09
CA LYS A 73 -11.53 -2.54 -13.19
C LYS A 73 -12.83 -1.92 -13.72
N ASN A 74 -12.89 -0.60 -13.89
CA ASN A 74 -14.03 0.09 -14.50
C ASN A 74 -13.57 1.23 -15.42
N PRO A 75 -14.45 1.72 -16.34
CA PRO A 75 -14.10 2.75 -17.31
C PRO A 75 -13.63 4.07 -16.69
N GLU A 76 -14.28 4.54 -15.63
CA GLU A 76 -13.92 5.78 -14.93
C GLU A 76 -12.49 5.71 -14.34
N GLY A 77 -12.13 4.56 -13.77
CA GLY A 77 -10.79 4.32 -13.26
C GLY A 77 -9.72 4.29 -14.34
N CYS A 78 -10.04 3.74 -15.52
CA CYS A 78 -9.16 3.77 -16.70
C CYS A 78 -8.91 5.21 -17.17
N GLU A 79 -9.95 6.03 -17.27
CA GLU A 79 -9.84 7.44 -17.67
C GLU A 79 -9.00 8.23 -16.67
N LYS A 80 -9.26 8.08 -15.36
CA LYS A 80 -8.48 8.74 -14.30
C LYS A 80 -7.00 8.36 -14.35
N TRP A 81 -6.67 7.09 -14.57
CA TRP A 81 -5.27 6.66 -14.69
C TRP A 81 -4.60 7.23 -15.95
N ALA A 82 -5.29 7.23 -17.09
CA ALA A 82 -4.77 7.78 -18.34
C ALA A 82 -4.46 9.28 -18.22
N GLY A 83 -5.37 10.05 -17.60
CA GLY A 83 -5.15 11.46 -17.30
C GLY A 83 -3.93 11.69 -16.40
N TYR A 84 -3.82 10.92 -15.30
CA TYR A 84 -2.66 10.98 -14.41
C TYR A 84 -1.34 10.73 -15.16
N VAL A 85 -1.25 9.66 -15.96
CA VAL A 85 -0.04 9.34 -16.73
C VAL A 85 0.28 10.42 -17.75
N GLN A 86 -0.72 10.98 -18.41
CA GLN A 86 -0.53 12.07 -19.36
C GLN A 86 0.04 13.32 -18.69
N ASP A 87 -0.47 13.67 -17.51
CA ASP A 87 0.01 14.81 -16.74
C ASP A 87 1.45 14.61 -16.23
N GLU A 88 1.81 13.41 -15.77
CA GLU A 88 3.18 13.08 -15.40
C GLU A 88 4.12 13.12 -16.62
N ALA A 89 3.70 12.58 -17.77
CA ALA A 89 4.50 12.61 -19.00
C ALA A 89 4.81 14.04 -19.47
N ARG A 90 3.84 14.96 -19.36
CA ARG A 90 4.03 16.38 -19.67
C ARG A 90 5.03 17.11 -18.76
N ARG A 91 5.31 16.60 -17.56
CA ARG A 91 6.28 17.20 -16.63
C ARG A 91 7.72 16.75 -16.89
N ILE A 92 7.89 15.65 -17.60
CA ILE A 92 9.20 15.06 -17.92
C ILE A 92 9.79 15.72 -19.18
N VAL A 93 8.94 16.05 -20.15
CA VAL A 93 9.29 16.70 -21.42
C VAL A 93 9.36 18.21 -21.23
#